data_AF-A0A959UUI2-F1
#
_entry.id   AF-A0A959UUI2-F1
#
_cell.length_a   1.000
_cell.length_b   1.000
_cell.length_c   1.000
_cell.angle_alpha   90.00
_cell.angle_beta   90.00
_cell.angle_gamma   90.00
#
_symmetry.space_group_name_H-M   'P 1'
#
loop_
_entity.id
_entity.type
_entity.pdbx_description
1 polymer ?
#
loop_
_entity_poly.entity_id
_entity_poly.type
_entity_poly.pdbx_seq_one_letter_code
_entity_poly.pdbx_strand_id
1 'polypeptide(L)'
;AVRHRNHLGAMTADAVEVGLLGTTIDLTDPNLALAGQEATDVQGGVRLLWSGNAVNDDRLKYTGSDNDRDQVLHAIGGVVPTATVSGYHPEDVNLDGTVKYTGASNDRDRILQQIGGVLPTAIRVEQLP
;
A
#
# COMPACT_ATOMS: atom_id res chain seq x y z
N ALA A 1 8.75 -12.46 3.08
CA ALA A 1 7.61 -11.56 2.77
C ALA A 1 7.58 -11.28 1.28
N VAL A 2 6.38 -11.10 0.71
CA VAL A 2 6.23 -10.38 -0.56
C VAL A 2 6.15 -8.90 -0.25
N ARG A 3 6.91 -8.09 -0.98
CA ARG A 3 6.95 -6.64 -0.82
C ARG A 3 6.79 -5.98 -2.18
N HIS A 4 6.12 -4.85 -2.18
CA HIS A 4 5.94 -4.02 -3.35
C HIS A 4 6.33 -2.58 -2.99
N ARG A 5 6.79 -1.80 -3.98
CA ARG A 5 7.49 -0.52 -3.76
C ARG A 5 6.72 0.50 -2.91
N ASN A 6 5.39 0.42 -2.94
CA ASN A 6 4.48 1.37 -2.30
C ASN A 6 3.24 0.69 -1.72
N HIS A 7 3.35 -0.59 -1.37
CA HIS A 7 2.31 -1.32 -0.65
C HIS A 7 2.92 -2.02 0.57
N LEU A 8 2.16 -2.09 1.67
CA LEU A 8 2.59 -2.82 2.85
C LEU A 8 2.71 -4.31 2.52
N GLY A 9 3.83 -4.91 2.87
CA GLY A 9 4.15 -6.29 2.58
C GLY A 9 3.35 -7.28 3.43
N ALA A 10 3.39 -8.53 2.98
CA ALA A 10 2.74 -9.64 3.67
C ALA A 10 3.67 -10.86 3.71
N MET A 11 3.53 -11.66 4.77
CA MET A 11 4.28 -12.90 4.98
C MET A 11 3.40 -13.93 5.64
N THR A 12 3.71 -15.21 5.43
CA THR A 12 3.08 -16.31 6.16
C THR A 12 3.21 -16.11 7.67
N ALA A 13 2.20 -16.55 8.42
CA ALA A 13 2.21 -16.45 9.89
C ALA A 13 3.38 -17.22 10.50
N ASP A 14 3.66 -18.39 9.93
CA ASP A 14 4.70 -19.30 10.38
C ASP A 14 5.82 -19.44 9.33
N ALA A 15 6.98 -19.91 9.78
CA ALA A 15 8.07 -20.28 8.91
C ALA A 15 7.66 -21.47 8.03
N VAL A 16 7.91 -21.34 6.72
CA VAL A 16 7.63 -22.39 5.75
C VAL A 16 8.94 -23.04 5.33
N GLU A 17 9.03 -24.36 5.44
CA GLU A 17 10.18 -25.12 4.95
C GLU A 17 10.21 -25.11 3.42
N VAL A 18 11.38 -24.82 2.84
CA VAL A 18 11.59 -24.82 1.39
C VAL A 18 12.36 -26.08 1.02
N GLY A 19 11.66 -27.05 0.43
CA GLY A 19 12.25 -28.31 0.00
C GLY A 19 13.02 -28.20 -1.33
N LEU A 20 13.69 -29.29 -1.72
CA LEU A 20 14.48 -29.36 -2.97
C LEU A 20 13.66 -29.13 -4.26
N LEU A 21 12.35 -29.37 -4.23
CA LEU A 21 11.44 -29.11 -5.34
C LEU A 21 10.81 -27.71 -5.30
N GLY A 22 11.16 -26.90 -4.30
CA GLY A 22 10.48 -25.65 -3.97
C GLY A 22 9.18 -25.88 -3.22
N THR A 23 8.73 -24.83 -2.52
CA THR A 23 7.44 -24.79 -1.85
C THR A 23 6.62 -23.67 -2.48
N THR A 24 5.47 -24.00 -3.06
CA THR A 24 4.55 -23.00 -3.60
C THR A 24 3.72 -22.41 -2.46
N ILE A 25 3.74 -21.09 -2.35
CA ILE A 25 2.93 -20.33 -1.39
C ILE A 25 2.07 -19.36 -2.19
N ASP A 26 0.76 -19.51 -2.09
CA ASP A 26 -0.20 -18.59 -2.69
C ASP A 26 -0.65 -17.53 -1.66
N LEU A 27 -0.01 -16.37 -1.70
CA LEU A 27 -0.36 -15.25 -0.82
C LEU A 27 -1.69 -14.56 -1.21
N THR A 28 -2.32 -14.96 -2.32
CA THR A 28 -3.64 -14.47 -2.72
C THR A 28 -4.78 -15.26 -2.07
N ASP A 29 -4.51 -16.47 -1.55
CA ASP A 29 -5.51 -17.30 -0.88
C ASP A 29 -5.98 -16.66 0.44
N PRO A 30 -7.28 -16.31 0.59
CA PRO A 30 -7.80 -15.75 1.83
C PRO A 30 -7.71 -16.73 3.02
N ASN A 31 -7.53 -18.03 2.79
CA ASN A 31 -7.44 -19.02 3.86
C ASN A 31 -6.00 -19.26 4.34
N LEU A 32 -4.98 -18.76 3.61
CA LEU A 32 -3.60 -18.82 4.07
C LEU A 32 -3.41 -17.88 5.25
N ALA A 33 -2.88 -18.41 6.36
CA ALA A 33 -2.55 -17.62 7.54
C ALA A 33 -1.35 -16.71 7.27
N LEU A 34 -1.52 -15.41 7.52
CA LEU A 34 -0.48 -14.39 7.39
C LEU A 34 -0.06 -13.87 8.76
N ALA A 35 1.12 -13.26 8.84
CA ALA A 35 1.59 -12.61 10.05
C ALA A 35 0.66 -11.44 10.43
N GLY A 36 0.04 -11.51 11.60
CA GLY A 36 -0.94 -10.53 12.07
C GLY A 36 -2.39 -10.83 11.67
N GLN A 37 -3.30 -9.90 11.97
CA GLN A 37 -4.75 -10.08 11.78
C GLN A 37 -5.28 -9.39 10.51
N GLU A 38 -4.65 -8.29 10.10
CA GLU A 38 -5.08 -7.46 8.97
C GLU A 38 -3.88 -7.13 8.05
N ALA A 39 -3.05 -8.13 7.75
CA ALA A 39 -1.87 -7.96 6.90
C ALA A 39 -2.20 -7.56 5.45
N THR A 40 -3.41 -7.89 4.98
CA THR A 40 -3.90 -7.64 3.61
C THR A 40 -5.37 -7.27 3.64
N ASP A 41 -5.86 -6.69 2.55
CA ASP A 41 -7.29 -6.59 2.27
C ASP A 41 -7.78 -7.85 1.54
N VAL A 42 -9.10 -8.10 1.50
CA VAL A 42 -9.71 -9.19 0.70
C VAL A 42 -10.80 -8.61 -0.18
N GLN A 43 -10.61 -8.69 -1.50
CA GLN A 43 -11.59 -8.24 -2.49
C GLN A 43 -11.81 -9.32 -3.54
N GLY A 44 -13.07 -9.60 -3.89
CA GLY A 44 -13.39 -10.59 -4.90
C GLY A 44 -12.89 -12.01 -4.60
N GLY A 45 -12.63 -12.34 -3.33
CA GLY A 45 -12.15 -13.65 -2.91
C GLY A 45 -10.63 -13.83 -2.96
N VAL A 46 -9.86 -12.78 -3.26
CA VAL A 46 -8.39 -12.80 -3.23
C VAL A 46 -7.84 -11.74 -2.27
N ARG A 47 -6.68 -12.02 -1.70
CA ARG A 47 -5.94 -11.06 -0.88
C ARG A 47 -5.22 -10.02 -1.75
N LEU A 48 -5.24 -8.77 -1.30
CA LEU A 48 -4.54 -7.65 -1.90
C LEU A 48 -3.64 -6.98 -0.86
N LEU A 49 -2.44 -6.55 -1.27
CA LEU A 49 -1.60 -5.74 -0.39
C LEU A 49 -2.22 -4.36 -0.16
N TRP A 50 -2.02 -3.79 1.03
CA TRP A 50 -2.46 -2.44 1.33
C TRP A 50 -1.65 -1.42 0.55
N SER A 51 -2.27 -0.71 -0.39
CA SER A 51 -1.60 0.33 -1.17
C SER A 51 -1.39 1.62 -0.37
N GLY A 52 -0.57 2.53 -0.91
CA GLY A 52 -0.51 3.91 -0.43
C GLY A 52 0.79 4.32 0.25
N ASN A 53 1.72 3.40 0.49
CA ASN A 53 2.95 3.66 1.24
C ASN A 53 4.00 4.37 0.35
N ALA A 54 3.77 5.63 0.06
CA ALA A 54 4.63 6.46 -0.78
C ALA A 54 5.94 6.87 -0.07
N VAL A 55 5.93 6.96 1.27
CA VAL A 55 7.15 7.21 2.08
C VAL A 55 8.07 5.97 2.11
N ASN A 56 7.53 4.79 1.80
CA ASN A 56 8.22 3.50 1.83
C ASN A 56 8.80 3.18 3.22
N ASP A 57 7.96 3.34 4.26
CA ASP A 57 8.23 2.93 5.64
C ASP A 57 7.33 1.74 6.04
N ASP A 58 7.16 1.48 7.34
CA ASP A 58 6.26 0.43 7.86
C ASP A 58 4.83 0.94 8.12
N ARG A 59 4.48 2.18 7.72
CA ARG A 59 3.29 2.89 8.21
C ARG A 59 2.65 3.75 7.15
N LEU A 60 1.44 3.36 6.76
CA LEU A 60 0.57 4.20 5.97
C LEU A 60 -0.08 5.30 6.81
N LYS A 61 0.17 6.56 6.46
CA LYS A 61 -0.37 7.74 7.16
C LYS A 61 -0.92 8.77 6.17
N TYR A 62 -2.08 9.34 6.49
CA TYR A 62 -2.67 10.42 5.70
C TYR A 62 -2.37 11.84 6.24
N THR A 63 -2.08 11.96 7.53
CA THR A 63 -1.71 13.22 8.20
C THR A 63 -0.56 12.99 9.18
N GLY A 64 0.00 14.09 9.71
CA GLY A 64 1.15 14.07 10.63
C GLY A 64 2.48 14.23 9.89
N SER A 65 3.58 14.13 10.64
CA SER A 65 4.92 14.10 10.04
C SER A 65 5.07 12.86 9.18
N ASP A 66 5.80 13.01 8.06
CA ASP A 66 6.15 11.89 7.18
C ASP A 66 4.92 11.09 6.76
N ASN A 67 3.89 11.81 6.30
CA ASN A 67 2.68 11.21 5.75
C ASN A 67 2.81 10.99 4.24
N ASP A 68 2.16 9.95 3.74
CA ASP A 68 2.22 9.53 2.34
C ASP A 68 1.49 10.49 1.41
N ARG A 69 0.44 11.13 1.93
CA ARG A 69 -0.38 12.10 1.20
C ARG A 69 0.46 13.26 0.67
N ASP A 70 1.39 13.78 1.47
CA ASP A 70 2.21 14.92 1.10
C ASP A 70 3.28 14.55 0.07
N GLN A 71 3.73 13.29 0.04
CA GLN A 71 4.63 12.81 -1.03
C GLN A 71 3.96 12.92 -2.39
N VAL A 72 2.68 12.54 -2.49
CA VAL A 72 1.89 12.68 -3.74
C VAL A 72 1.86 14.13 -4.22
N LEU A 73 1.65 15.10 -3.31
CA LEU A 73 1.65 16.52 -3.68
C LEU A 73 3.04 16.97 -4.13
N HIS A 74 4.09 16.54 -3.44
CA HIS A 74 5.47 16.87 -3.78
C HIS A 74 5.86 16.35 -5.18
N ALA A 75 5.50 15.11 -5.50
CA ALA A 75 5.80 14.49 -6.79
C ALA A 75 5.22 15.25 -7.99
N ILE A 76 4.04 15.87 -7.84
CA ILE A 76 3.43 16.70 -8.89
C ILE A 76 3.91 18.17 -8.89
N GLY A 77 4.98 18.49 -8.15
CA GLY A 77 5.59 19.82 -8.09
C GLY A 77 5.21 20.65 -6.85
N GLY A 78 4.46 20.09 -5.90
CA GLY A 78 4.25 20.65 -4.55
C GLY A 78 3.27 21.83 -4.43
N VAL A 79 2.95 22.50 -5.54
CA VAL A 79 2.19 23.77 -5.51
C VAL A 79 0.85 23.68 -6.21
N VAL A 80 0.79 23.07 -7.40
CA VAL A 80 -0.42 23.03 -8.23
C VAL A 80 -1.09 21.67 -8.08
N PRO A 81 -2.16 21.53 -7.27
CA PRO A 81 -2.75 20.23 -6.92
C PRO A 81 -3.47 19.53 -8.09
N THR A 82 -3.65 20.23 -9.21
CA THR A 82 -4.22 19.69 -10.46
C THR A 82 -3.13 19.26 -11.45
N ALA A 83 -1.85 19.49 -11.16
CA ALA A 83 -0.76 18.95 -11.94
C ALA A 83 -0.72 17.43 -11.82
N THR A 84 -0.17 16.78 -12.84
CA THR A 84 -0.03 15.33 -12.91
C THR A 84 1.35 14.99 -13.43
N VAL A 85 1.89 13.87 -12.99
CA VAL A 85 3.15 13.34 -13.50
C VAL A 85 2.94 11.90 -13.94
N SER A 86 3.28 11.61 -15.20
CA SER A 86 3.23 10.26 -15.73
C SER A 86 4.50 9.47 -15.41
N GLY A 87 4.35 8.16 -15.28
CA GLY A 87 5.44 7.22 -15.04
C GLY A 87 5.20 6.34 -13.83
N TYR A 88 6.15 5.45 -13.61
CA TYR A 88 6.13 4.48 -12.53
C TYR A 88 6.83 5.05 -11.29
N HIS A 89 6.09 5.88 -10.54
CA HIS A 89 6.61 6.57 -9.36
C HIS A 89 6.23 5.84 -8.06
N PRO A 90 6.95 6.06 -6.94
CA PRO A 90 6.51 5.61 -5.62
C PRO A 90 5.12 6.12 -5.24
N GLU A 91 4.79 7.35 -5.63
CA GLU A 91 3.54 8.04 -5.33
C GLU A 91 2.37 7.62 -6.23
N ASP A 92 2.63 6.86 -7.30
CA ASP A 92 1.60 6.20 -8.11
C ASP A 92 1.12 4.96 -7.35
N VAL A 93 0.26 5.17 -6.36
CA VAL A 93 -0.16 4.13 -5.41
C VAL A 93 -1.29 3.28 -5.95
N ASN A 94 -1.99 3.77 -6.98
CA ASN A 94 -3.04 3.03 -7.68
C ASN A 94 -2.51 2.24 -8.89
N LEU A 95 -1.25 2.45 -9.29
CA LEU A 95 -0.55 1.76 -10.38
C LEU A 95 -1.14 2.03 -11.77
N ASP A 96 -1.76 3.20 -11.97
CA ASP A 96 -2.29 3.64 -13.26
C ASP A 96 -1.25 4.36 -14.13
N GLY A 97 -0.04 4.55 -13.61
CA GLY A 97 1.07 5.20 -14.31
C GLY A 97 0.97 6.72 -14.36
N THR A 98 0.09 7.34 -13.56
CA THR A 98 -0.04 8.79 -13.44
C THR A 98 -0.33 9.23 -12.01
N VAL A 99 0.64 9.91 -11.39
CA VAL A 99 0.49 10.51 -10.07
C VAL A 99 -0.47 11.70 -10.13
N LYS A 100 -1.51 11.68 -9.29
CA LYS A 100 -2.53 12.74 -9.17
C LYS A 100 -2.83 13.04 -7.71
N TYR A 101 -2.88 14.32 -7.35
CA TYR A 101 -3.31 14.75 -6.00
C TYR A 101 -4.80 15.07 -5.91
N THR A 102 -5.43 15.50 -7.01
CA THR A 102 -6.87 15.79 -7.10
C THR A 102 -7.48 15.20 -8.36
N GLY A 103 -8.81 15.27 -8.48
CA GLY A 103 -9.56 14.71 -9.61
C GLY A 103 -9.98 13.26 -9.38
N ALA A 104 -10.59 12.65 -10.38
CA ALA A 104 -11.03 11.26 -10.29
C ALA A 104 -9.83 10.30 -10.18
N SER A 105 -9.98 9.24 -9.38
CA SER A 105 -8.96 8.20 -9.17
C SER A 105 -7.59 8.71 -8.70
N ASN A 106 -7.55 9.82 -7.95
CA ASN A 106 -6.29 10.37 -7.44
C ASN A 106 -5.66 9.49 -6.34
N ASP A 107 -4.33 9.53 -6.23
CA ASP A 107 -3.54 8.72 -5.28
C ASP A 107 -3.78 9.14 -3.83
N ARG A 108 -3.99 10.44 -3.62
CA ARG A 108 -4.30 11.04 -2.30
C ARG A 108 -5.49 10.34 -1.65
N ASP A 109 -6.60 10.22 -2.37
CA ASP A 109 -7.83 9.62 -1.84
C ASP A 109 -7.69 8.12 -1.65
N ARG A 110 -6.85 7.45 -2.46
CA ARG A 110 -6.51 6.04 -2.22
C ARG A 110 -5.80 5.85 -0.89
N ILE A 111 -4.83 6.68 -0.54
CA ILE A 111 -4.16 6.63 0.77
C ILE A 111 -5.19 6.76 1.91
N LEU A 112 -6.13 7.70 1.81
CA LEU A 112 -7.18 7.87 2.82
C LEU A 112 -8.05 6.61 2.96
N GLN A 113 -8.46 6.01 1.85
CA GLN A 113 -9.28 4.79 1.85
C GLN A 113 -8.59 3.63 2.59
N GLN A 114 -7.29 3.47 2.39
CA GLN A 114 -6.53 2.35 2.95
C GLN A 114 -6.33 2.45 4.47
N ILE A 115 -6.44 3.64 5.07
CA ILE A 115 -6.48 3.83 6.54
C ILE A 115 -7.91 3.88 7.11
N GLY A 116 -8.93 3.51 6.32
CA GLY A 116 -10.33 3.44 6.77
C GLY A 116 -11.23 4.56 6.24
N GLY A 117 -10.73 5.46 5.39
CA GLY A 117 -11.53 6.38 4.57
C GLY A 117 -12.16 7.59 5.27
N VAL A 118 -12.27 7.58 6.60
CA VAL A 118 -13.03 8.59 7.36
C VAL A 118 -12.16 9.36 8.36
N LEU A 119 -11.29 8.66 9.09
CA LEU A 119 -10.44 9.26 10.11
C LEU A 119 -9.03 9.51 9.53
N PRO A 120 -8.68 10.76 9.17
CA PRO A 120 -7.41 11.06 8.50
C PRO A 120 -6.18 10.90 9.42
N THR A 121 -6.40 10.62 10.70
CA THR A 121 -5.37 10.38 11.73
C THR A 121 -5.16 8.90 12.01
N ALA A 122 -5.93 8.00 11.40
CA ALA A 122 -5.68 6.57 11.50
C ALA A 122 -4.35 6.22 10.82
N ILE A 123 -3.67 5.22 11.38
CA ILE A 123 -2.40 4.71 10.86
C ILE A 123 -2.58 3.22 10.62
N ARG A 124 -2.24 2.74 9.43
CA ARG A 124 -2.13 1.31 9.15
C ARG A 124 -0.66 0.92 9.19
N VAL A 125 -0.32 -0.04 10.04
CA VAL A 125 1.06 -0.53 10.21
C VAL A 125 1.23 -1.84 9.45
N GLU A 126 2.37 -2.00 8.78
CA GLU A 126 2.78 -3.24 8.13
C GLU A 126 2.80 -4.38 9.16
N GLN A 127 2.24 -5.54 8.79
CA GLN A 127 2.18 -6.71 9.67
C GLN A 127 3.12 -7.78 9.12
N LEU A 128 4.37 -7.71 9.56
CA LEU A 128 5.40 -8.71 9.32
C LEU A 128 6.00 -9.17 10.67
N PRO A 129 6.58 -10.38 10.73
CA PRO A 129 7.27 -10.88 11.93
C PRO A 129 8.46 -10.03 12.37
#